data_AF-A0A2T6VIH4-F1
#
_entry.id   AF-A0A2T6VIH4-F1
#
_cell.length_a   1.000
_cell.length_b   1.000
_cell.length_c   1.000
_cell.angle_alpha   90.00
_cell.angle_beta   90.00
_cell.angle_gamma   90.00
#
_symmetry.space_group_name_H-M   'P 1'
#
loop_
_entity.id
_entity.type
_entity.pdbx_description
1 polymer ?
#
loop_
_entity_poly.entity_id
_entity_poly.type
_entity_poly.pdbx_seq_one_letter_code
_entity_poly.pdbx_strand_id
1 'polypeptide(L)'
;LGAGVYSDIFFVAFKLPNLFRRIFAEGSFSQSFLPSFIRSSIKGSFASLVGLIFCGVLFMWCLLVALNPLWLTKLLAYGFDEETLKLCAPIVAINFWYLLLVFITTFLGALLQYKHSFFASAYSASLLNLCMILVLLISKEKTHLEALYYLSYGVLLGGVAQILLHFYPLVKLGLLNLLFKGLLGFKTRNANKKEYRLNRVKRDLKGFFKQFFPSVLGNSSAQIASFLDTTIASFLASGSVSYLYYANRVFQLPLALFAIAISTALFPSIAIAIKNNQQDLILQRLQKAWFFLVGVLLLCSIGGIMLSKEITELLFERGQFSPKDTLITSQVFSLYLLGLLPFGLTKLFSLWLYAKLE
;
A
#
# COMPACT_ATOMS: atom_id res chain seq x y z
N LEU A 1 -0.78 -6.30 -22.12
CA LEU A 1 0.31 -7.00 -21.41
C LEU A 1 -0.04 -8.46 -21.14
N GLY A 2 -1.30 -8.81 -20.84
CA GLY A 2 -1.73 -10.22 -20.74
C GLY A 2 -1.21 -10.90 -19.48
N ALA A 3 -0.98 -12.20 -19.56
CA ALA A 3 -0.26 -12.98 -18.58
C ALA A 3 1.00 -13.58 -19.22
N GLY A 4 2.16 -12.98 -18.99
CA GLY A 4 3.43 -13.42 -19.54
C GLY A 4 4.60 -12.62 -19.00
N VAL A 5 5.76 -12.73 -19.65
CA VAL A 5 7.03 -12.16 -19.17
C VAL A 5 6.92 -10.66 -18.84
N TYR A 6 6.31 -9.85 -19.71
CA TYR A 6 6.21 -8.40 -19.50
C TYR A 6 5.30 -8.02 -18.31
N SER A 7 4.20 -8.73 -18.08
CA SER A 7 3.34 -8.49 -16.92
C SER A 7 3.97 -8.99 -15.63
N ASP A 8 4.68 -10.12 -15.67
CA ASP A 8 5.47 -10.62 -14.53
C ASP A 8 6.54 -9.59 -14.13
N ILE A 9 7.31 -9.07 -15.11
CA ILE A 9 8.29 -7.99 -14.89
C ILE A 9 7.63 -6.80 -14.21
N PHE A 10 6.48 -6.33 -14.71
CA PHE A 10 5.78 -5.20 -14.10
C PHE A 10 5.38 -5.48 -12.65
N PHE A 11 4.75 -6.62 -12.39
CA PHE A 11 4.25 -6.96 -11.06
C PHE A 11 5.38 -7.13 -10.05
N VAL A 12 6.50 -7.72 -10.46
CA VAL A 12 7.74 -7.78 -9.66
C VAL A 12 8.25 -6.37 -9.37
N ALA A 13 8.44 -5.55 -10.40
CA ALA A 13 9.00 -4.21 -10.25
C ALA A 13 8.12 -3.28 -9.40
N PHE A 14 6.80 -3.42 -9.51
CA PHE A 14 5.84 -2.62 -8.74
C PHE A 14 5.58 -3.16 -7.33
N LYS A 15 6.01 -4.40 -7.02
CA LYS A 15 5.78 -5.04 -5.71
C LYS A 15 6.40 -4.25 -4.57
N LEU A 16 7.67 -3.89 -4.70
CA LEU A 16 8.41 -3.23 -3.63
C LEU A 16 7.86 -1.81 -3.35
N PRO A 17 7.65 -0.93 -4.35
CA PRO A 17 6.99 0.35 -4.11
C PRO A 17 5.59 0.21 -3.48
N ASN A 18 4.81 -0.80 -3.88
CA ASN A 18 3.50 -1.05 -3.30
C ASN A 18 3.57 -1.58 -1.85
N LEU A 19 4.58 -2.38 -1.51
CA LEU A 19 4.86 -2.80 -0.14
C LEU A 19 5.15 -1.58 0.75
N PHE A 20 6.03 -0.69 0.29
CA PHE A 20 6.34 0.55 1.01
C PHE A 20 5.12 1.48 1.12
N ARG A 21 4.29 1.57 0.08
CA ARG A 21 3.00 2.26 0.15
C ARG A 21 2.16 1.74 1.31
N ARG A 22 2.05 0.42 1.49
CA ARG A 22 1.27 -0.16 2.59
C ARG A 22 1.90 0.13 3.96
N ILE A 23 3.22 0.05 4.09
CA ILE A 23 3.93 0.36 5.34
C ILE A 23 3.77 1.84 5.73
N PHE A 24 3.95 2.76 4.78
CA PHE A 24 3.84 4.19 5.03
C PHE A 24 2.38 4.66 5.13
N ALA A 25 1.57 4.42 4.08
CA ALA A 25 0.23 4.99 3.94
C ALA A 25 -0.80 4.34 4.86
N GLU A 26 -0.80 3.01 4.94
CA GLU A 26 -1.81 2.24 5.67
C GLU A 26 -1.38 1.89 7.11
N GLY A 27 -0.09 2.05 7.46
CA GLY A 27 0.49 1.51 8.69
C GLY A 27 1.25 2.51 9.56
N SER A 28 2.50 2.16 9.83
CA SER A 28 3.32 2.60 10.96
C SER A 28 3.68 4.09 10.96
N PHE A 29 3.77 4.70 9.77
CA PHE A 29 4.16 6.11 9.66
C PHE A 29 3.07 7.01 10.21
N SER A 30 1.84 6.94 9.70
CA SER A 30 0.72 7.77 10.17
C SER A 30 0.45 7.58 11.66
N GLN A 31 0.50 6.33 12.14
CA GLN A 31 0.30 5.98 13.55
C GLN A 31 1.36 6.57 14.48
N SER A 32 2.62 6.66 14.04
CA SER A 32 3.71 7.21 14.86
C SER A 32 3.88 8.72 14.68
N PHE A 33 3.66 9.21 13.47
CA PHE A 33 3.84 10.60 13.08
C PHE A 33 2.77 11.49 13.68
N LEU A 34 1.48 11.14 13.56
CA LEU A 34 0.40 12.03 13.97
C LEU A 34 0.43 12.35 15.49
N PRO A 35 0.59 11.38 16.41
CA PRO A 35 0.73 11.67 17.85
C PRO A 35 2.00 12.47 18.17
N SER A 36 3.10 12.24 17.45
CA SER A 36 4.35 12.98 17.63
C SER A 36 4.23 14.41 17.12
N PHE A 37 3.56 14.61 15.98
CA PHE A 37 3.28 15.91 15.40
C PHE A 37 2.34 16.75 16.29
N ILE A 38 1.29 16.14 16.84
CA ILE A 38 0.36 16.81 17.76
C ILE A 38 1.09 17.30 19.02
N ARG A 39 1.94 16.45 19.62
CA ARG A 39 2.72 16.76 20.83
C ARG A 39 3.95 17.64 20.58
N SER A 40 4.38 17.79 19.32
CA SER A 40 5.61 18.51 19.02
C SER A 40 5.50 19.98 19.45
N SER A 41 6.56 20.43 20.11
CA SER A 41 6.67 21.80 20.61
C SER A 41 6.83 22.82 19.48
N ILE A 42 7.37 22.42 18.32
CA ILE A 42 7.58 23.27 17.15
C ILE A 42 7.14 22.49 15.90
N LYS A 43 5.82 22.34 15.76
CA LYS A 43 5.16 21.50 14.73
C LYS A 43 5.75 21.67 13.33
N GLY A 44 5.90 22.92 12.87
CA GLY A 44 6.45 23.21 11.54
C GLY A 44 7.87 22.67 11.37
N SER A 45 8.79 22.97 12.29
CA SER A 45 10.18 22.52 12.20
C SER A 45 10.30 21.00 12.35
N PHE A 46 9.50 20.38 13.22
CA PHE A 46 9.46 18.93 13.35
C PHE A 46 8.97 18.26 12.06
N ALA A 47 7.80 18.66 11.54
CA ALA A 47 7.25 18.06 10.33
C ALA A 47 8.17 18.25 9.12
N SER A 48 8.72 19.45 8.93
CA SER A 48 9.65 19.71 7.83
C SER A 48 10.92 18.88 7.94
N LEU A 49 11.46 18.69 9.14
CA LEU A 49 12.67 17.89 9.33
C LEU A 49 12.40 16.39 9.15
N VAL A 50 11.26 15.87 9.63
CA VAL A 50 10.82 14.50 9.32
C VAL A 50 10.69 14.32 7.81
N GLY A 51 9.98 15.22 7.13
CA GLY A 51 9.82 15.20 5.68
C GLY A 51 11.14 15.20 4.95
N LEU A 52 12.07 16.09 5.33
CA LEU A 52 13.41 16.17 4.73
C LEU A 52 14.25 14.92 4.97
N ILE A 53 14.25 14.36 6.18
CA ILE A 53 15.03 13.16 6.50
C ILE A 53 14.55 11.99 5.64
N PHE A 54 13.25 11.72 5.63
CA PHE A 54 12.72 10.61 4.84
C PHE A 54 12.86 10.86 3.34
N CYS A 55 12.50 12.05 2.83
CA CYS A 55 12.71 12.36 1.41
C CYS A 55 14.18 12.24 1.01
N GLY A 56 15.11 12.71 1.86
CA GLY A 56 16.54 12.61 1.61
C GLY A 56 17.03 11.16 1.57
N VAL A 57 16.67 10.35 2.58
CA VAL A 57 17.03 8.93 2.63
C VAL A 57 16.43 8.18 1.43
N LEU A 58 15.15 8.37 1.14
CA LEU A 58 14.47 7.71 0.03
C LEU A 58 15.01 8.15 -1.33
N PHE A 59 15.32 9.44 -1.50
CA PHE A 59 15.94 9.96 -2.71
C PHE A 59 17.32 9.35 -2.93
N MET A 60 18.16 9.29 -1.89
CA MET A 60 19.47 8.62 -1.96
C MET A 60 19.31 7.14 -2.33
N TRP A 61 18.32 6.47 -1.77
CA TRP A 61 18.03 5.08 -2.11
C TRP A 61 17.54 4.91 -3.54
N CYS A 62 16.68 5.81 -4.04
CA CYS A 62 16.27 5.83 -5.44
C CYS A 62 17.47 6.03 -6.37
N LEU A 63 18.40 6.92 -6.01
CA LEU A 63 19.62 7.14 -6.78
C LEU A 63 20.52 5.89 -6.81
N LEU A 64 20.72 5.24 -5.66
CA LEU A 64 21.50 4.00 -5.57
C LEU A 64 20.92 2.89 -6.45
N VAL A 65 19.59 2.73 -6.46
CA VAL A 65 18.91 1.75 -7.31
C VAL A 65 18.95 2.16 -8.79
N ALA A 66 18.84 3.45 -9.10
CA ALA A 66 18.92 3.93 -10.48
C ALA A 66 20.32 3.72 -11.09
N LEU A 67 21.39 3.85 -10.30
CA LEU A 67 22.77 3.63 -10.75
C LEU A 67 23.08 2.15 -11.02
N ASN A 68 22.53 1.26 -10.20
CA ASN A 68 22.68 -0.18 -10.38
C ASN A 68 21.37 -0.87 -10.01
N PRO A 69 20.42 -1.03 -10.93
CA PRO A 69 19.15 -1.68 -10.60
C PRO A 69 19.25 -3.21 -10.53
N LEU A 70 20.32 -3.80 -11.09
CA LEU A 70 20.43 -5.24 -11.25
C LEU A 70 20.52 -5.98 -9.91
N TRP A 71 21.26 -5.45 -8.93
CA TRP A 71 21.39 -6.10 -7.61
C TRP A 71 20.03 -6.20 -6.90
N LEU A 72 19.24 -5.12 -6.95
CA LEU A 72 17.91 -5.12 -6.35
C LEU A 72 16.97 -6.05 -7.13
N THR A 73 17.03 -6.01 -8.45
CA THR A 73 16.20 -6.87 -9.31
C THR A 73 16.46 -8.35 -9.04
N LYS A 74 17.73 -8.76 -8.88
CA LYS A 74 18.10 -10.13 -8.48
C LYS A 74 17.55 -10.52 -7.12
N LEU A 75 17.47 -9.56 -6.18
CA LEU A 75 16.88 -9.80 -4.86
C LEU A 75 15.35 -9.92 -4.93
N LEU A 76 14.69 -9.14 -5.79
CA LEU A 76 13.23 -9.19 -5.98
C LEU A 76 12.78 -10.45 -6.73
N ALA A 77 13.55 -10.86 -7.75
CA ALA A 77 13.17 -11.86 -8.73
C ALA A 77 14.32 -12.85 -8.96
N TYR A 78 14.77 -13.48 -7.88
CA TYR A 78 15.90 -14.41 -7.93
C TYR A 78 15.67 -15.58 -8.91
N GLY A 79 14.42 -15.98 -9.14
CA GLY A 79 14.07 -17.07 -10.05
C GLY A 79 14.06 -16.70 -11.55
N PHE A 80 14.24 -15.43 -11.92
CA PHE A 80 14.27 -15.02 -13.33
C PHE A 80 15.60 -15.39 -14.01
N ASP A 81 15.54 -15.76 -15.28
CA ASP A 81 16.70 -15.96 -16.13
C ASP A 81 17.44 -14.63 -16.43
N GLU A 82 18.67 -14.71 -16.94
CA GLU A 82 19.49 -13.52 -17.16
C GLU A 82 18.90 -12.51 -18.14
N GLU A 83 18.19 -12.97 -19.18
CA GLU A 83 17.59 -12.07 -20.18
C GLU A 83 16.40 -11.32 -19.57
N THR A 84 15.52 -12.04 -18.87
CA THR A 84 14.39 -11.43 -18.16
C THR A 84 14.86 -10.46 -17.08
N LEU A 85 15.94 -10.78 -16.35
CA LEU A 85 16.53 -9.86 -15.36
C LEU A 85 17.01 -8.56 -16.00
N LYS A 86 17.66 -8.63 -17.17
CA LYS A 86 18.13 -7.43 -17.91
C LYS A 86 16.95 -6.56 -18.37
N LEU A 87 15.84 -7.17 -18.78
CA LEU A 87 14.60 -6.45 -19.13
C LEU A 87 13.91 -5.86 -17.90
N CYS A 88 13.95 -6.55 -16.77
CA CYS A 88 13.29 -6.15 -15.52
C CYS A 88 14.01 -5.00 -14.82
N ALA A 89 15.34 -4.98 -14.83
CA ALA A 89 16.14 -4.00 -14.11
C ALA A 89 15.78 -2.52 -14.38
N PRO A 90 15.66 -2.03 -15.62
CA PRO A 90 15.25 -0.64 -15.86
C PRO A 90 13.82 -0.36 -15.37
N ILE A 91 12.94 -1.35 -15.41
CA ILE A 91 11.55 -1.22 -14.95
C ILE A 91 11.49 -1.13 -13.42
N VAL A 92 12.34 -1.90 -12.72
CA VAL A 92 12.55 -1.76 -11.27
C VAL A 92 13.06 -0.35 -10.95
N ALA A 93 14.08 0.14 -11.67
CA ALA A 93 14.63 1.49 -11.44
C ALA A 93 13.56 2.59 -11.55
N ILE A 94 12.75 2.55 -12.61
CA ILE A 94 11.67 3.52 -12.84
C ILE A 94 10.63 3.44 -11.72
N ASN A 95 10.10 2.25 -11.45
CA ASN A 95 9.05 2.08 -10.44
C ASN A 95 9.55 2.37 -9.02
N PHE A 96 10.85 2.23 -8.75
CA PHE A 96 11.43 2.52 -7.44
C PHE A 96 11.27 4.00 -7.05
N TRP A 97 11.29 4.93 -8.02
CA TRP A 97 11.01 6.35 -7.77
C TRP A 97 9.61 6.63 -7.20
N TYR A 98 8.64 5.74 -7.45
CA TYR A 98 7.32 5.84 -6.86
C TYR A 98 7.36 5.74 -5.32
N LEU A 99 8.38 5.10 -4.74
CA LEU A 99 8.57 5.01 -3.30
C LEU A 99 8.69 6.41 -2.67
N LEU A 100 9.46 7.30 -3.29
CA LEU A 100 9.57 8.70 -2.84
C LEU A 100 8.23 9.42 -2.96
N LEU A 101 7.54 9.26 -4.10
CA LEU A 101 6.26 9.95 -4.35
C LEU A 101 5.18 9.50 -3.37
N VAL A 102 5.08 8.19 -3.12
CA VAL A 102 4.06 7.65 -2.23
C VAL A 102 4.32 8.00 -0.77
N PHE A 103 5.59 8.13 -0.37
CA PHE A 103 5.96 8.68 0.93
C PHE A 103 5.49 10.15 1.05
N ILE A 104 5.78 10.99 0.04
CA ILE A 104 5.34 12.40 0.05
C ILE A 104 3.83 12.47 0.16
N THR A 105 3.10 11.75 -0.68
CA THR A 105 1.62 11.66 -0.63
C THR A 105 1.13 11.26 0.77
N THR A 106 1.73 10.24 1.37
CA THR A 106 1.38 9.77 2.72
C THR A 106 1.65 10.84 3.79
N PHE A 107 2.82 11.47 3.74
CA PHE A 107 3.21 12.50 4.68
C PHE A 107 2.27 13.70 4.63
N LEU A 108 1.94 14.15 3.41
CA LEU A 108 0.96 15.20 3.17
C LEU A 108 -0.43 14.79 3.67
N GLY A 109 -0.84 13.55 3.41
CA GLY A 109 -2.08 12.96 3.94
C GLY A 109 -2.14 12.99 5.46
N ALA A 110 -1.05 12.61 6.15
CA ALA A 110 -0.98 12.63 7.62
C ALA A 110 -1.08 14.06 8.19
N LEU A 111 -0.52 15.06 7.52
CA LEU A 111 -0.69 16.47 7.88
C LEU A 111 -2.14 16.95 7.68
N LEU A 112 -2.79 16.53 6.60
CA LEU A 112 -4.20 16.85 6.35
C LEU A 112 -5.14 16.17 7.35
N GLN A 113 -4.83 14.93 7.78
CA GLN A 113 -5.57 14.21 8.82
C GLN A 113 -5.58 14.98 10.15
N TYR A 114 -4.49 15.66 10.51
CA TYR A 114 -4.45 16.55 11.69
C TYR A 114 -5.50 17.68 11.63
N LYS A 115 -5.91 18.09 10.42
CA LYS A 115 -6.94 19.10 10.18
C LYS A 115 -8.29 18.48 9.77
N HIS A 116 -8.49 17.19 10.01
CA HIS A 116 -9.70 16.44 9.63
C HIS A 116 -10.04 16.51 8.13
N SER A 117 -9.03 16.71 7.27
CA SER A 117 -9.19 16.68 5.82
C SER A 117 -8.76 15.32 5.28
N PHE A 118 -9.73 14.53 4.84
CA PHE A 118 -9.50 13.14 4.38
C PHE A 118 -9.70 12.95 2.87
N PHE A 119 -10.28 13.94 2.18
CA PHE A 119 -10.66 13.86 0.77
C PHE A 119 -9.49 13.45 -0.13
N ALA A 120 -8.37 14.20 -0.08
CA ALA A 120 -7.22 13.93 -0.96
C ALA A 120 -6.63 12.53 -0.71
N SER A 121 -6.56 12.11 0.55
CA SER A 121 -6.06 10.79 0.95
C SER A 121 -6.97 9.66 0.44
N ALA A 122 -8.30 9.85 0.49
CA ALA A 122 -9.28 8.85 0.08
C ALA A 122 -9.26 8.55 -1.44
N TYR A 123 -9.06 9.57 -2.27
CA TYR A 123 -9.04 9.42 -3.74
C TYR A 123 -7.66 9.14 -4.33
N SER A 124 -6.61 9.17 -3.51
CA SER A 124 -5.22 8.96 -3.93
C SER A 124 -4.99 7.65 -4.70
N ALA A 125 -5.53 6.54 -4.19
CA ALA A 125 -5.40 5.23 -4.83
C ALA A 125 -6.15 5.16 -6.17
N SER A 126 -7.34 5.75 -6.25
CA SER A 126 -8.12 5.82 -7.48
C SER A 126 -7.39 6.61 -8.57
N LEU A 127 -6.72 7.70 -8.19
CA LEU A 127 -5.97 8.53 -9.13
C LEU A 127 -4.77 7.80 -9.74
N LEU A 128 -4.05 7.00 -8.93
CA LEU A 128 -2.98 6.13 -9.45
C LEU A 128 -3.51 5.13 -10.48
N ASN A 129 -4.61 4.45 -10.16
CA ASN A 129 -5.23 3.48 -11.07
C ASN A 129 -5.70 4.16 -12.36
N LEU A 130 -6.30 5.36 -12.26
CA LEU A 130 -6.70 6.14 -13.43
C LEU A 130 -5.51 6.49 -14.32
N CYS A 131 -4.39 6.96 -13.76
CA CYS A 131 -3.18 7.23 -14.53
C CYS A 131 -2.63 5.97 -15.21
N MET A 132 -2.59 4.83 -14.51
CA MET A 132 -2.17 3.56 -15.10
C MET A 132 -3.07 3.13 -16.27
N ILE A 133 -4.40 3.27 -16.13
CA ILE A 133 -5.37 2.96 -17.19
C ILE A 133 -5.17 3.89 -18.38
N LEU A 134 -5.12 5.21 -18.16
CA LEU A 134 -4.98 6.21 -19.22
C LEU A 134 -3.71 5.98 -20.05
N VAL A 135 -2.60 5.67 -19.39
CA VAL A 135 -1.31 5.45 -20.08
C VAL A 135 -1.29 4.12 -20.83
N LEU A 136 -2.03 3.11 -20.37
CA LEU A 136 -2.24 1.87 -21.14
C LEU A 136 -3.17 2.07 -22.36
N LEU A 137 -4.17 2.95 -22.26
CA LEU A 137 -5.00 3.30 -23.41
C LEU A 137 -4.18 4.00 -24.49
N ILE A 138 -3.28 4.90 -24.09
CA ILE A 138 -2.35 5.59 -25.01
C ILE A 138 -1.34 4.62 -25.63
N SER A 139 -0.90 3.60 -24.90
CA SER A 139 0.09 2.63 -25.39
C SER A 139 -0.51 1.41 -26.11
N LYS A 140 -1.80 1.42 -26.44
CA LYS A 140 -2.51 0.28 -27.05
C LYS A 140 -1.88 -0.26 -28.34
N GLU A 141 -1.36 0.63 -29.18
CA GLU A 141 -0.74 0.30 -30.48
C GLU A 141 0.79 0.14 -30.39
N LYS A 142 1.36 0.26 -29.19
CA LYS A 142 2.80 0.15 -28.95
C LYS A 142 3.22 -1.31 -28.75
N THR A 143 4.52 -1.56 -28.89
CA THR A 143 5.09 -2.88 -28.58
C THR A 143 4.88 -3.22 -27.10
N HIS A 144 4.93 -4.51 -26.72
CA HIS A 144 4.76 -4.91 -25.33
C HIS A 144 5.80 -4.31 -24.38
N LEU A 145 7.04 -4.17 -24.86
CA LEU A 145 8.11 -3.52 -24.11
C LEU A 145 7.82 -2.03 -23.90
N GLU A 146 7.40 -1.31 -24.94
CA GLU A 146 6.99 0.09 -24.81
C GLU A 146 5.78 0.23 -23.86
N ALA A 147 4.74 -0.58 -24.01
CA ALA A 147 3.58 -0.57 -23.13
C ALA A 147 3.96 -0.80 -21.65
N LEU A 148 4.97 -1.62 -21.39
CA LEU A 148 5.54 -1.84 -20.05
C LEU A 148 6.23 -0.59 -19.49
N TYR A 149 7.01 0.13 -20.31
CA TYR A 149 7.58 1.43 -19.93
C TYR A 149 6.49 2.46 -19.67
N TYR A 150 5.51 2.57 -20.57
CA TYR A 150 4.35 3.44 -20.41
C TYR A 150 3.66 3.17 -19.09
N LEU A 151 3.33 1.91 -18.77
CA LEU A 151 2.71 1.55 -17.50
C LEU A 151 3.54 1.98 -16.28
N SER A 152 4.87 1.81 -16.35
CA SER A 152 5.79 2.20 -15.26
C SER A 152 5.90 3.71 -15.07
N TYR A 153 5.95 4.47 -16.18
CA TYR A 153 5.83 5.94 -16.11
C TYR A 153 4.43 6.38 -15.67
N GLY A 154 3.39 5.62 -16.00
CA GLY A 154 2.02 5.83 -15.52
C GLY A 154 1.90 5.73 -14.00
N VAL A 155 2.67 4.84 -13.36
CA VAL A 155 2.80 4.78 -11.90
C VAL A 155 3.40 6.07 -11.35
N LEU A 156 4.49 6.59 -11.96
CA LEU A 156 5.11 7.84 -11.53
C LEU A 156 4.19 9.05 -11.75
N LEU A 157 3.52 9.13 -12.90
CA LEU A 157 2.51 10.14 -13.19
C LEU A 157 1.37 10.09 -12.16
N GLY A 158 0.92 8.90 -11.79
CA GLY A 158 -0.06 8.71 -10.72
C GLY A 158 0.45 9.24 -9.38
N GLY A 159 1.70 8.94 -9.01
CA GLY A 159 2.33 9.48 -7.80
C GLY A 159 2.40 11.01 -7.80
N VAL A 160 2.76 11.63 -8.92
CA VAL A 160 2.76 13.09 -9.07
C VAL A 160 1.33 13.65 -8.95
N ALA A 161 0.37 13.04 -9.63
CA ALA A 161 -1.04 13.44 -9.57
C ALA A 161 -1.60 13.35 -8.14
N GLN A 162 -1.22 12.32 -7.38
CA GLN A 162 -1.56 12.21 -5.96
C GLN A 162 -1.02 13.39 -5.14
N ILE A 163 0.24 13.78 -5.34
CA ILE A 163 0.85 14.93 -4.64
C ILE A 163 0.09 16.22 -5.00
N LEU A 164 -0.22 16.42 -6.28
CA LEU A 164 -0.98 17.59 -6.75
C LEU A 164 -2.38 17.65 -6.12
N LEU A 165 -3.06 16.51 -5.99
CA LEU A 165 -4.36 16.42 -5.31
C LEU A 165 -4.27 16.87 -3.84
N HIS A 166 -3.16 16.58 -3.16
CA HIS A 166 -2.95 17.00 -1.78
C HIS A 166 -2.59 18.49 -1.66
N PHE A 167 -2.08 19.11 -2.73
CA PHE A 167 -1.56 20.48 -2.68
C PHE A 167 -2.64 21.52 -2.32
N TYR A 168 -3.80 21.47 -2.98
CA TYR A 168 -4.89 22.42 -2.76
C TYR A 168 -5.37 22.49 -1.29
N PRO A 169 -5.79 21.39 -0.64
CA PRO A 169 -6.21 21.44 0.76
C PRO A 169 -5.06 21.81 1.71
N LEU A 170 -3.80 21.50 1.37
CA LEU A 170 -2.63 21.90 2.14
C LEU A 170 -2.42 23.42 2.18
N VAL A 171 -2.62 24.10 1.03
CA VAL A 171 -2.59 25.57 0.96
C VAL A 171 -3.75 26.14 1.77
N LYS A 172 -4.97 25.68 1.51
CA LYS A 172 -6.20 26.18 2.13
C LYS A 172 -6.17 26.09 3.66
N LEU A 173 -5.56 25.04 4.21
CA LEU A 173 -5.47 24.80 5.65
C LEU A 173 -4.21 25.40 6.30
N GLY A 174 -3.39 26.15 5.55
CA GLY A 174 -2.19 26.82 6.03
C GLY A 174 -1.04 25.89 6.41
N LEU A 175 -1.11 24.60 6.03
CA LEU A 175 -0.11 23.59 6.37
C LEU A 175 1.18 23.77 5.56
N LEU A 176 1.09 24.22 4.31
CA LEU A 176 2.28 24.58 3.52
C LEU A 176 3.05 25.72 4.19
N ASN A 177 2.36 26.78 4.62
CA ASN A 177 2.98 27.88 5.35
C ASN A 177 3.62 27.42 6.67
N LEU A 178 3.02 26.45 7.35
CA LEU A 178 3.59 25.84 8.55
C LEU A 178 4.90 25.10 8.25
N LEU A 179 4.98 24.35 7.14
CA LEU A 179 6.21 23.65 6.72
C LEU A 179 7.30 24.65 6.30
N PHE A 180 6.97 25.66 5.49
CA PHE A 180 7.91 26.71 5.06
C PHE A 180 8.47 27.49 6.26
N LYS A 181 7.61 27.95 7.18
CA LYS A 181 8.06 28.62 8.41
C LYS A 181 8.89 27.69 9.30
N GLY A 182 8.58 26.40 9.29
CA GLY A 182 9.35 25.35 9.96
C GLY A 182 10.80 25.28 9.49
N LEU A 183 11.01 25.30 8.16
CA LEU A 183 12.32 25.31 7.51
C LEU A 183 13.09 26.60 7.79
N LEU A 184 12.44 27.74 7.56
CA LEU A 184 13.00 29.07 7.83
C LEU A 184 13.34 29.26 9.32
N GLY A 185 12.66 28.52 10.19
CA GLY A 185 12.89 28.55 11.63
C GLY A 185 14.30 28.15 12.06
N PHE A 186 15.07 27.45 11.22
CA PHE A 186 16.47 27.09 11.44
C PHE A 186 17.47 28.13 10.92
N LYS A 187 17.02 29.10 10.12
CA LYS A 187 17.85 30.18 9.53
C LYS A 187 17.96 31.43 10.42
N THR A 188 17.47 31.36 11.67
CA THR A 188 17.56 32.48 12.63
C THR A 188 19.03 32.84 12.94
N ARG A 189 19.35 34.13 12.93
CA ARG A 189 20.68 34.67 13.26
C ARG A 189 21.03 34.56 14.75
N ASN A 190 20.02 34.44 15.62
CA ASN A 190 20.23 34.30 17.06
C ASN A 190 20.61 32.84 17.42
N ALA A 191 21.85 32.63 17.85
CA ALA A 191 22.43 31.33 18.17
C ALA A 191 21.66 30.59 19.29
N ASN A 192 21.35 31.26 20.39
CA ASN A 192 20.64 30.66 21.54
C ASN A 192 19.23 30.19 21.14
N LYS A 193 18.51 30.97 20.34
CA LYS A 193 17.17 30.60 19.84
C LYS A 193 17.24 29.43 18.85
N LYS A 194 18.31 29.38 18.03
CA LYS A 194 18.56 28.26 17.10
C LYS A 194 18.85 26.98 17.85
N GLU A 195 19.75 27.03 18.83
CA GLU A 195 20.14 25.87 19.64
C GLU A 195 18.96 25.32 20.45
N TYR A 196 18.18 26.20 21.10
CA TYR A 196 16.96 25.81 21.80
C TYR A 196 15.98 25.07 20.87
N ARG A 197 15.70 25.63 19.68
CA ARG A 197 14.83 24.96 18.69
C ARG A 197 15.39 23.61 18.26
N LEU A 198 16.69 23.54 17.96
CA LEU A 198 17.34 22.33 17.49
C LEU A 198 17.26 21.21 18.54
N ASN A 199 17.53 21.53 19.81
CA ASN A 199 17.48 20.58 20.92
C ASN A 199 16.06 20.06 21.16
N ARG A 200 15.04 20.93 21.07
CA ARG A 200 13.63 20.53 21.21
C ARG A 200 13.18 19.63 20.05
N VAL A 201 13.47 20.02 18.80
CA VAL A 201 13.11 19.22 17.62
C VAL A 201 13.87 17.89 17.61
N LYS A 202 15.16 17.85 17.99
CA LYS A 202 15.92 16.60 18.14
C LYS A 202 15.27 15.65 19.15
N ARG A 203 14.78 16.17 20.28
CA ARG A 203 14.07 15.37 21.28
C ARG A 203 12.76 14.82 20.72
N ASP A 204 11.97 15.66 20.04
CA ASP A 204 10.71 15.26 19.42
C ASP A 204 10.95 14.20 18.32
N LEU A 205 12.02 14.35 17.51
CA LEU A 205 12.46 13.36 16.52
C LEU A 205 12.88 12.03 17.15
N LYS A 206 13.67 12.07 18.23
CA LYS A 206 14.08 10.85 18.95
C LYS A 206 12.85 10.10 19.48
N GLY A 207 11.87 10.84 20.01
CA GLY A 207 10.58 10.29 20.42
C GLY A 207 9.83 9.63 19.27
N PHE A 208 9.72 10.33 18.13
CA PHE A 208 9.10 9.79 16.92
C PHE A 208 9.79 8.51 16.44
N PHE A 209 11.12 8.50 16.27
CA PHE A 209 11.84 7.31 15.78
C PHE A 209 11.77 6.13 16.76
N LYS A 210 11.76 6.39 18.07
CA LYS A 210 11.56 5.35 19.10
C LYS A 210 10.19 4.67 18.97
N GLN A 211 9.17 5.37 18.47
CA GLN A 211 7.84 4.81 18.20
C GLN A 211 7.75 4.18 16.80
N PHE A 212 8.34 4.84 15.81
CA PHE A 212 8.28 4.46 14.40
C PHE A 212 8.92 3.10 14.14
N PHE A 213 10.16 2.85 14.57
CA PHE A 213 10.86 1.60 14.24
C PHE A 213 10.17 0.34 14.78
N PRO A 214 9.76 0.27 16.07
CA PRO A 214 9.01 -0.87 16.58
C PRO A 214 7.66 -1.06 15.86
N SER A 215 6.98 0.05 15.54
CA SER A 215 5.71 0.00 14.78
C SER A 215 5.92 -0.57 13.38
N VAL A 216 6.99 -0.18 12.68
CA VAL A 216 7.36 -0.74 11.36
C VAL A 216 7.59 -2.24 11.47
N LEU A 217 8.40 -2.69 12.44
CA LEU A 217 8.64 -4.12 12.63
C LEU A 217 7.34 -4.90 12.88
N GLY A 218 6.46 -4.39 13.75
CA GLY A 218 5.16 -5.03 14.04
C GLY A 218 4.23 -5.10 12.83
N ASN A 219 4.23 -4.10 11.95
CA ASN A 219 3.39 -4.08 10.75
C ASN A 219 4.05 -4.75 9.52
N SER A 220 5.35 -5.06 9.59
CA SER A 220 6.10 -5.61 8.45
C SER A 220 5.85 -7.10 8.24
N SER A 221 5.42 -7.86 9.26
CA SER A 221 5.27 -9.32 9.16
C SER A 221 4.38 -9.76 7.99
N ALA A 222 3.19 -9.16 7.84
CA ALA A 222 2.28 -9.47 6.74
C ALA A 222 2.83 -9.05 5.37
N GLN A 223 3.68 -8.02 5.34
CA GLN A 223 4.30 -7.52 4.12
C GLN A 223 5.47 -8.40 3.69
N ILE A 224 6.28 -8.86 4.65
CA ILE A 224 7.38 -9.81 4.45
C ILE A 224 6.82 -11.13 3.91
N ALA A 225 5.73 -11.65 4.49
CA ALA A 225 5.07 -12.85 3.98
C ALA A 225 4.65 -12.70 2.51
N SER A 226 3.96 -11.60 2.17
CA SER A 226 3.54 -11.36 0.78
C SER A 226 4.71 -11.13 -0.19
N PHE A 227 5.85 -10.67 0.32
CA PHE A 227 7.07 -10.52 -0.46
C PHE A 227 7.68 -11.88 -0.77
N LEU A 228 7.81 -12.75 0.24
CA LEU A 228 8.28 -14.12 0.08
C LEU A 228 7.41 -14.92 -0.90
N ASP A 229 6.09 -14.77 -0.85
CA ASP A 229 5.18 -15.42 -1.81
C ASP A 229 5.54 -15.09 -3.27
N THR A 230 5.94 -13.83 -3.52
CA THR A 230 6.26 -13.36 -4.87
C THR A 230 7.65 -13.83 -5.30
N THR A 231 8.60 -13.85 -4.36
CA THR A 231 9.93 -14.41 -4.63
C THR A 231 9.84 -15.90 -4.96
N ILE A 232 9.04 -16.68 -4.21
CA ILE A 232 8.82 -18.11 -4.50
C ILE A 232 8.14 -18.28 -5.87
N ALA A 233 7.11 -17.46 -6.16
CA ALA A 233 6.45 -17.49 -7.45
C ALA A 233 7.37 -17.16 -8.64
N SER A 234 8.45 -16.39 -8.43
CA SER A 234 9.41 -16.06 -9.48
C SER A 234 10.24 -17.26 -9.98
N PHE A 235 10.28 -18.36 -9.22
CA PHE A 235 10.94 -19.61 -9.64
C PHE A 235 10.05 -20.51 -10.51
N LEU A 236 8.76 -20.17 -10.66
CA LEU A 236 7.82 -20.94 -11.45
C LEU A 236 7.84 -20.51 -12.92
N ALA A 237 7.15 -21.26 -13.77
CA ALA A 237 7.05 -20.96 -15.20
C ALA A 237 6.51 -19.55 -15.46
N SER A 238 6.96 -18.92 -16.55
CA SER A 238 6.50 -17.59 -16.96
C SER A 238 4.97 -17.48 -16.96
N GLY A 239 4.46 -16.35 -16.49
CA GLY A 239 3.05 -16.08 -16.26
C GLY A 239 2.59 -16.38 -14.83
N SER A 240 3.36 -17.15 -14.04
CA SER A 240 2.95 -17.58 -12.70
C SER A 240 2.73 -16.42 -11.72
N VAL A 241 3.58 -15.39 -11.77
CA VAL A 241 3.40 -14.16 -10.97
C VAL A 241 2.12 -13.44 -11.40
N SER A 242 1.88 -13.36 -12.70
CA SER A 242 0.66 -12.77 -13.27
C SER A 242 -0.61 -13.54 -12.88
N TYR A 243 -0.64 -14.87 -12.99
CA TYR A 243 -1.81 -15.68 -12.61
C TYR A 243 -2.16 -15.50 -11.13
N LEU A 244 -1.16 -15.54 -10.24
CA LEU A 244 -1.35 -15.27 -8.82
C LEU A 244 -1.87 -13.85 -8.58
N TYR A 245 -1.33 -12.86 -9.30
CA TYR A 245 -1.77 -11.48 -9.19
C TYR A 245 -3.24 -11.32 -9.60
N TYR A 246 -3.62 -11.78 -10.80
CA TYR A 246 -4.99 -11.66 -11.32
C TYR A 246 -6.00 -12.40 -10.44
N ALA A 247 -5.70 -13.64 -10.05
CA ALA A 247 -6.56 -14.42 -9.15
C ALA A 247 -6.75 -13.74 -7.78
N ASN A 248 -5.66 -13.22 -7.18
CA ASN A 248 -5.74 -12.49 -5.92
C ASN A 248 -6.54 -11.18 -6.03
N ARG A 249 -6.55 -10.51 -7.19
CA ARG A 249 -7.37 -9.30 -7.41
C ARG A 249 -8.86 -9.62 -7.35
N VAL A 250 -9.28 -10.72 -7.97
CA VAL A 250 -10.68 -11.17 -7.92
C VAL A 250 -11.04 -11.62 -6.50
N PHE A 251 -10.16 -12.38 -5.84
CA PHE A 251 -10.33 -12.82 -4.45
C PHE A 251 -10.55 -11.65 -3.47
N GLN A 252 -9.88 -10.51 -3.68
CA GLN A 252 -10.01 -9.35 -2.80
C GLN A 252 -11.41 -8.73 -2.80
N LEU A 253 -12.20 -8.91 -3.86
CA LEU A 253 -13.53 -8.31 -3.98
C LEU A 253 -14.50 -8.82 -2.89
N PRO A 254 -14.80 -10.14 -2.78
CA PRO A 254 -15.70 -10.63 -1.73
C PRO A 254 -15.13 -10.41 -0.32
N LEU A 255 -13.81 -10.52 -0.17
CA LEU A 255 -13.15 -10.25 1.11
C LEU A 255 -13.36 -8.80 1.56
N ALA A 256 -13.16 -7.82 0.66
CA ALA A 256 -13.34 -6.42 0.98
C ALA A 256 -14.81 -6.07 1.23
N LEU A 257 -15.70 -6.56 0.37
CA LEU A 257 -17.13 -6.28 0.41
C LEU A 257 -17.81 -6.80 1.68
N PHE A 258 -17.43 -8.00 2.15
CA PHE A 258 -18.08 -8.64 3.28
C PHE A 258 -17.21 -8.61 4.54
N ALA A 259 -16.04 -9.23 4.52
CA ALA A 259 -15.23 -9.40 5.73
C ALA A 259 -14.70 -8.06 6.27
N ILE A 260 -14.08 -7.25 5.41
CA ILE A 260 -13.51 -5.95 5.82
C ILE A 260 -14.63 -4.96 6.15
N ALA A 261 -15.67 -4.85 5.31
CA ALA A 261 -16.78 -3.94 5.55
C ALA A 261 -17.52 -4.23 6.86
N ILE A 262 -17.82 -5.49 7.16
CA ILE A 262 -18.51 -5.87 8.40
C ILE A 262 -17.62 -5.61 9.61
N SER A 263 -16.34 -6.00 9.54
CA SER A 263 -15.41 -5.79 10.64
C SER A 263 -15.24 -4.29 10.97
N THR A 264 -15.15 -3.45 9.94
CA THR A 264 -15.01 -1.99 10.10
C THR A 264 -16.30 -1.35 10.62
N ALA A 265 -17.47 -1.77 10.15
CA ALA A 265 -18.77 -1.30 10.64
C ALA A 265 -19.05 -1.73 12.08
N LEU A 266 -18.60 -2.93 12.48
CA LEU A 266 -18.82 -3.48 13.80
C LEU A 266 -17.88 -2.88 14.86
N PHE A 267 -16.70 -2.41 14.45
CA PHE A 267 -15.64 -1.93 15.36
C PHE A 267 -16.11 -0.86 16.37
N PRO A 268 -16.76 0.26 15.97
CA PRO A 268 -17.18 1.29 16.93
C PRO A 268 -18.18 0.75 17.97
N SER A 269 -19.08 -0.12 17.50
CA SER A 269 -20.13 -0.72 18.32
C SER A 269 -19.55 -1.65 19.39
N ILE A 270 -18.50 -2.39 19.06
CA ILE A 270 -17.78 -3.27 20.00
C ILE A 270 -16.94 -2.44 20.97
N ALA A 271 -16.22 -1.41 20.48
CA ALA A 271 -15.43 -0.50 21.31
C ALA A 271 -16.25 0.16 22.42
N ILE A 272 -17.47 0.62 22.12
CA ILE A 272 -18.38 1.20 23.11
C ILE A 272 -18.85 0.16 24.14
N ALA A 273 -19.17 -1.05 23.68
CA ALA A 273 -19.64 -2.13 24.56
C ALA A 273 -18.54 -2.61 25.52
N ILE A 274 -17.27 -2.65 25.09
CA ILE A 274 -16.10 -2.92 25.93
C ILE A 274 -16.00 -1.87 27.03
N LYS A 275 -16.02 -0.59 26.67
CA LYS A 275 -15.94 0.53 27.62
C LYS A 275 -17.04 0.48 28.69
N ASN A 276 -18.21 -0.04 28.33
CA ASN A 276 -19.37 -0.16 29.21
C ASN A 276 -19.46 -1.52 29.92
N ASN A 277 -18.46 -2.39 29.81
CA ASN A 277 -18.44 -3.75 30.38
C ASN A 277 -19.63 -4.64 29.97
N GLN A 278 -20.15 -4.46 28.75
CA GLN A 278 -21.34 -5.17 28.24
C GLN A 278 -20.95 -6.47 27.51
N GLN A 279 -20.42 -7.45 28.23
CA GLN A 279 -19.89 -8.71 27.68
C GLN A 279 -20.93 -9.48 26.84
N ASP A 280 -22.17 -9.60 27.31
CA ASP A 280 -23.23 -10.31 26.58
C ASP A 280 -23.55 -9.64 25.23
N LEU A 281 -23.56 -8.30 25.20
CA LEU A 281 -23.81 -7.54 23.99
C LEU A 281 -22.67 -7.72 22.97
N ILE A 282 -21.43 -7.80 23.44
CA ILE A 282 -20.25 -8.07 22.60
C ILE A 282 -20.39 -9.45 21.96
N LEU A 283 -20.68 -10.49 22.76
CA LEU A 283 -20.83 -11.87 22.28
C LEU A 283 -21.98 -11.99 21.28
N GLN A 284 -23.15 -11.43 21.59
CA GLN A 284 -24.30 -11.45 20.68
C GLN A 284 -23.99 -10.80 19.33
N ARG A 285 -23.30 -9.64 19.34
CA ARG A 285 -22.92 -8.92 18.12
C ARG A 285 -21.90 -9.70 17.29
N LEU A 286 -20.87 -10.24 17.93
CA LEU A 286 -19.85 -11.05 17.26
C LEU A 286 -20.44 -12.34 16.69
N GLN A 287 -21.33 -13.01 17.43
CA GLN A 287 -22.00 -14.23 16.97
C GLN A 287 -22.87 -13.97 15.73
N LYS A 288 -23.69 -12.90 15.75
CA LYS A 288 -24.49 -12.51 14.58
C LYS A 288 -23.61 -12.22 13.36
N ALA A 289 -22.54 -11.45 13.54
CA ALA A 289 -21.59 -11.14 12.47
C ALA A 289 -20.85 -12.39 11.98
N TRP A 290 -20.52 -13.33 12.87
CA TRP A 290 -19.88 -14.60 12.52
C TRP A 290 -20.79 -15.45 11.63
N PHE A 291 -22.04 -15.69 12.03
CA PHE A 291 -22.98 -16.48 11.21
C PHE A 291 -23.22 -15.85 9.84
N PHE A 292 -23.39 -14.52 9.80
CA PHE A 292 -23.54 -13.80 8.53
C PHE A 292 -22.31 -13.96 7.64
N LEU A 293 -21.10 -13.74 8.19
CA LEU A 293 -19.86 -13.85 7.44
C LEU A 293 -19.61 -15.27 6.95
N VAL A 294 -19.84 -16.28 7.80
CA VAL A 294 -19.70 -17.69 7.39
C VAL A 294 -20.63 -17.99 6.22
N GLY A 295 -21.92 -17.66 6.33
CA GLY A 295 -22.89 -17.92 5.28
C GLY A 295 -22.53 -17.24 3.96
N VAL A 296 -22.22 -15.94 3.99
CA VAL A 296 -21.92 -15.18 2.77
C VAL A 296 -20.57 -15.56 2.17
N LEU A 297 -19.53 -15.73 2.98
CA LEU A 297 -18.21 -16.11 2.46
C LEU A 297 -18.22 -17.54 1.91
N LEU A 298 -18.96 -18.48 2.52
CA LEU A 298 -19.15 -19.81 1.95
C LEU A 298 -19.90 -19.76 0.62
N LEU A 299 -20.97 -18.97 0.52
CA LEU A 299 -21.70 -18.77 -0.74
C LEU A 299 -20.77 -18.20 -1.82
N CYS A 300 -19.95 -17.19 -1.48
CA CYS A 300 -18.95 -16.62 -2.39
C CYS A 300 -17.87 -17.63 -2.78
N SER A 301 -17.37 -18.43 -1.84
CA SER A 301 -16.38 -19.48 -2.14
C SER A 301 -16.95 -20.53 -3.07
N ILE A 302 -18.13 -21.07 -2.76
CA ILE A 302 -18.77 -22.11 -3.59
C ILE A 302 -19.11 -21.56 -4.98
N GLY A 303 -19.82 -20.44 -5.04
CA GLY A 303 -20.20 -19.82 -6.31
C GLY A 303 -18.98 -19.37 -7.13
N GLY A 304 -17.96 -18.84 -6.48
CA GLY A 304 -16.72 -18.41 -7.13
C GLY A 304 -15.87 -19.58 -7.63
N ILE A 305 -15.85 -20.73 -6.94
CA ILE A 305 -15.16 -21.94 -7.41
C ILE A 305 -15.91 -22.54 -8.60
N MET A 306 -17.24 -22.66 -8.48
CA MET A 306 -18.10 -23.19 -9.55
C MET A 306 -18.03 -22.37 -10.83
N LEU A 307 -17.97 -21.04 -10.71
CA LEU A 307 -17.93 -20.09 -11.83
C LEU A 307 -16.52 -19.53 -12.08
N SER A 308 -15.49 -20.19 -11.55
CA SER A 308 -14.12 -19.64 -11.55
C SER A 308 -13.59 -19.37 -12.96
N LYS A 309 -13.91 -20.27 -13.90
CA LYS A 309 -13.52 -20.13 -15.31
C LYS A 309 -14.26 -18.97 -15.97
N GLU A 310 -15.59 -18.93 -15.83
CA GLU A 310 -16.46 -17.93 -16.44
C GLU A 310 -16.15 -16.52 -15.93
N ILE A 311 -15.90 -16.38 -14.62
CA ILE A 311 -15.48 -15.11 -14.00
C ILE A 311 -14.14 -14.67 -14.58
N THR A 312 -13.17 -15.59 -14.68
CA THR A 312 -11.82 -15.28 -15.19
C THR A 312 -11.88 -14.91 -16.68
N GLU A 313 -12.63 -15.67 -17.47
CA GLU A 313 -12.85 -15.45 -18.90
C GLU A 313 -13.49 -14.08 -19.14
N LEU A 314 -14.62 -13.82 -18.46
CA LEU A 314 -15.38 -12.59 -18.59
C LEU A 314 -14.54 -11.35 -18.25
N LEU A 315 -13.68 -11.45 -17.23
CA LEU A 315 -12.87 -10.32 -16.75
C LEU A 315 -11.60 -10.10 -17.58
N PHE A 316 -10.89 -11.17 -17.92
CA PHE A 316 -9.51 -11.06 -18.38
C PHE A 316 -9.26 -11.56 -19.80
N GLU A 317 -10.04 -12.50 -20.34
CA GLU A 317 -9.76 -13.15 -21.63
C GLU A 317 -10.00 -12.22 -22.82
N ARG A 318 -8.99 -11.39 -23.12
CA ARG A 318 -8.97 -10.44 -24.22
C ARG A 318 -7.54 -10.18 -24.69
N GLY A 319 -7.35 -10.13 -26.01
CA GLY A 319 -6.07 -9.76 -26.63
C GLY A 319 -4.95 -10.73 -26.28
N GLN A 320 -4.02 -10.29 -25.41
CA GLN A 320 -2.83 -11.05 -25.01
C GLN A 320 -3.05 -11.98 -23.80
N PHE A 321 -4.28 -12.04 -23.29
CA PHE A 321 -4.67 -13.00 -22.26
C PHE A 321 -5.44 -14.13 -22.94
N SER A 322 -4.78 -15.27 -23.10
CA SER A 322 -5.25 -16.40 -23.88
C SER A 322 -6.22 -17.31 -23.09
N PRO A 323 -6.96 -18.20 -23.78
CA PRO A 323 -7.79 -19.21 -23.10
C PRO A 323 -7.00 -20.13 -22.14
N LYS A 324 -5.70 -20.34 -22.43
CA LYS A 324 -4.80 -21.11 -21.55
C LYS A 324 -4.55 -20.35 -20.24
N ASP A 325 -4.36 -19.03 -20.33
CA ASP A 325 -4.14 -18.16 -19.17
C ASP A 325 -5.39 -18.11 -18.29
N THR A 326 -6.58 -18.12 -18.91
CA THR A 326 -7.88 -18.23 -18.22
C THR A 326 -7.96 -19.52 -17.42
N LEU A 327 -7.57 -20.65 -18.01
CA LEU A 327 -7.64 -21.96 -17.35
C LEU A 327 -6.70 -22.05 -16.14
N ILE A 328 -5.47 -21.54 -16.27
CA ILE A 328 -4.51 -21.56 -15.15
C ILE A 328 -4.95 -20.57 -14.06
N THR A 329 -5.36 -19.36 -14.44
CA THR A 329 -5.78 -18.33 -13.48
C THR A 329 -7.05 -18.75 -12.72
N SER A 330 -8.01 -19.42 -13.36
CA SER A 330 -9.22 -19.90 -12.70
C SER A 330 -8.96 -21.00 -11.68
N GLN A 331 -7.99 -21.89 -11.94
CA GLN A 331 -7.53 -22.88 -10.97
C GLN A 331 -6.90 -22.20 -9.75
N VAL A 332 -6.00 -21.25 -9.97
CA VAL A 332 -5.38 -20.46 -8.89
C VAL A 332 -6.44 -19.69 -8.10
N PHE A 333 -7.42 -19.10 -8.78
CA PHE A 333 -8.54 -18.39 -8.14
C PHE A 333 -9.39 -19.32 -7.27
N SER A 334 -9.70 -20.53 -7.76
CA SER A 334 -10.42 -21.54 -6.99
C SER A 334 -9.68 -21.93 -5.70
N LEU A 335 -8.35 -22.08 -5.78
CA LEU A 335 -7.52 -22.36 -4.60
C LEU A 335 -7.50 -21.18 -3.62
N TYR A 336 -7.42 -19.93 -4.11
CA TYR A 336 -7.55 -18.76 -3.24
C TYR A 336 -8.89 -18.71 -2.50
N LEU A 337 -9.99 -19.11 -3.16
CA LEU A 337 -11.33 -19.10 -2.57
C LEU A 337 -11.51 -20.09 -1.42
N LEU A 338 -10.71 -21.17 -1.35
CA LEU A 338 -10.67 -22.04 -0.18
C LEU A 338 -10.18 -21.27 1.07
N GLY A 339 -9.28 -20.31 0.88
CA GLY A 339 -8.78 -19.42 1.94
C GLY A 339 -9.71 -18.28 2.31
N LEU A 340 -10.80 -18.03 1.56
CA LEU A 340 -11.66 -16.85 1.75
C LEU A 340 -12.32 -16.83 3.12
N LEU A 341 -12.89 -17.96 3.54
CA LEU A 341 -13.56 -18.09 4.83
C LEU A 341 -12.62 -17.89 6.02
N PRO A 342 -11.53 -18.68 6.19
CA PRO A 342 -10.63 -18.49 7.33
C PRO A 342 -10.00 -17.10 7.33
N PHE A 343 -9.61 -16.58 6.16
CA PHE A 343 -9.02 -15.25 6.07
C PHE A 343 -10.03 -14.15 6.43
N GLY A 344 -11.29 -14.27 6.02
CA GLY A 344 -12.35 -13.35 6.41
C GLY A 344 -12.62 -13.36 7.92
N LEU A 345 -12.67 -14.55 8.53
CA LEU A 345 -12.95 -14.71 9.97
C LEU A 345 -11.83 -14.17 10.87
N THR A 346 -10.56 -14.20 10.44
CA THR A 346 -9.45 -13.61 11.24
C THR A 346 -9.67 -12.13 11.56
N LYS A 347 -10.38 -11.39 10.71
CA LYS A 347 -10.74 -9.98 10.97
C LYS A 347 -11.69 -9.84 12.14
N LEU A 348 -12.67 -10.73 12.26
CA LEU A 348 -13.62 -10.75 13.37
C LEU A 348 -12.95 -11.22 14.67
N PHE A 349 -12.06 -12.22 14.60
CA PHE A 349 -11.31 -12.67 15.79
C PHE A 349 -10.33 -11.61 16.31
N SER A 350 -9.76 -10.80 15.43
CA SER A 350 -8.93 -9.66 15.84
C SER A 350 -9.74 -8.67 16.69
N LEU A 351 -10.98 -8.36 16.30
CA LEU A 351 -11.88 -7.50 17.07
C LEU A 351 -12.18 -8.07 18.46
N TRP A 352 -12.41 -9.38 18.55
CA TRP A 352 -12.64 -10.06 19.83
C TRP A 352 -11.41 -10.02 20.74
N LEU A 353 -10.21 -10.21 20.19
CA LEU A 353 -8.98 -10.16 20.96
C LEU A 353 -8.73 -8.75 21.53
N TYR A 354 -8.94 -7.71 20.73
CA TYR A 354 -8.88 -6.33 21.22
C TYR A 354 -9.92 -6.05 22.32
N ALA A 355 -11.06 -6.72 22.29
CA ALA A 355 -12.08 -6.62 23.33
C ALA A 355 -11.71 -7.27 24.68
N LYS A 356 -10.72 -8.16 24.70
CA LYS A 356 -10.28 -8.91 25.88
C LYS A 356 -8.98 -8.40 26.51
N LEU A 357 -8.22 -7.59 25.78
CA LEU A 357 -6.89 -7.11 26.20
C LEU A 357 -6.92 -5.81 27.03
N GLU A 358 -8.11 -5.24 27.26
CA GLU A 358 -8.39 -4.18 28.26
C GLU A 358 -9.30 -4.76 29.34
#